data_AF-A0A1H9D0Q4-F1
#
_entry.id   AF-A0A1H9D0Q4-F1
#
_cell.length_a   1.000
_cell.length_b   1.000
_cell.length_c   1.000
_cell.angle_alpha   90.00
_cell.angle_beta   90.00
_cell.angle_gamma   90.00
#
_symmetry.space_group_name_H-M   'P 1'
#
loop_
_entity.id
_entity.type
_entity.pdbx_description
1 polymer ?
#
loop_
_entity_poly.entity_id
_entity_poly.type
_entity_poly.pdbx_seq_one_letter_code
_entity_poly.pdbx_strand_id
1 'polypeptide(L)'
;MKKQNLPQQTHFIGVLTPEDITLTLEDCRRYMNEAYGCRSGHLTPIHVTLIPPFRLPEEYSTENLAKSIEQDVISTGLAFTAKINNFDAFGDRTLFAKVEKDNKWTTLRDAVYSAVSLEI
;
A
#
# COMPACT_ATOMS: atom_id res chain seq x y z
N MET A 1 28.24 -12.85 -6.57
CA MET A 1 27.04 -12.05 -6.93
C MET A 1 27.30 -10.62 -6.53
N LYS A 2 27.31 -9.66 -7.47
CA LYS A 2 27.39 -8.23 -7.11
C LYS A 2 26.14 -7.89 -6.30
N LYS A 3 26.30 -7.43 -5.06
CA LYS A 3 25.19 -6.77 -4.33
C LYS A 3 24.83 -5.55 -5.19
N GLN A 4 23.74 -5.65 -5.95
CA GLN A 4 23.11 -4.46 -6.48
C GLN A 4 22.71 -3.65 -5.26
N ASN A 5 23.34 -2.50 -5.04
CA ASN A 5 22.86 -1.51 -4.09
C ASN A 5 21.56 -0.96 -4.67
N LEU A 6 20.48 -1.72 -4.50
CA LEU A 6 19.14 -1.22 -4.68
C LEU A 6 18.97 -0.09 -3.67
N PRO A 7 18.61 1.12 -4.09
CA PRO A 7 18.38 2.21 -3.16
C PRO A 7 17.33 1.75 -2.14
N GLN A 8 17.63 1.95 -0.86
CA GLN A 8 16.72 1.56 0.22
C GLN A 8 15.40 2.32 0.05
N GLN A 9 14.33 1.57 -0.22
CA GLN A 9 12.97 2.09 -0.16
C GLN A 9 12.64 2.35 1.31
N THR A 10 12.10 3.52 1.61
CA THR A 10 11.82 3.96 2.98
C THR A 10 10.34 4.11 3.25
N HIS A 11 9.54 4.36 2.20
CA HIS A 11 8.13 4.68 2.32
C HIS A 11 7.31 4.00 1.23
N PHE A 12 6.01 3.85 1.48
CA PHE A 12 4.96 3.59 0.50
C PHE A 12 3.70 4.33 0.98
N ILE A 13 2.71 4.52 0.11
CA ILE A 13 1.42 5.11 0.51
C ILE A 13 0.32 4.09 0.24
N GLY A 14 -0.49 3.81 1.25
CA GLY A 14 -1.60 2.86 1.16
C GLY A 14 -2.82 3.32 1.92
N VAL A 15 -3.96 2.72 1.60
CA VAL A 15 -5.24 2.93 2.28
C VAL A 15 -5.50 1.74 3.19
N LEU A 16 -5.82 2.01 4.45
CA LEU A 16 -6.20 0.99 5.42
C LEU A 16 -7.56 0.39 5.07
N THR A 17 -7.72 -0.90 5.33
CA THR A 17 -9.01 -1.58 5.17
C THR A 17 -9.89 -1.39 6.41
N PRO A 18 -11.22 -1.47 6.25
CA PRO A 18 -12.14 -1.60 7.39
C PRO A 18 -11.77 -2.75 8.33
N GLU A 19 -12.17 -2.67 9.59
CA GLU A 19 -11.76 -3.60 10.65
C GLU A 19 -12.15 -5.05 10.35
N ASP A 20 -13.37 -5.29 9.88
CA ASP A 20 -13.89 -6.61 9.52
C ASP A 20 -13.04 -7.30 8.42
N ILE A 21 -12.66 -6.54 7.39
CA ILE A 21 -11.76 -6.98 6.33
C ILE A 21 -10.35 -7.22 6.87
N THR A 22 -9.86 -6.32 7.73
CA THR A 22 -8.54 -6.43 8.34
C THR A 22 -8.41 -7.70 9.15
N LEU A 23 -9.36 -7.97 10.06
CA LEU A 23 -9.36 -9.17 10.89
C LEU A 23 -9.42 -10.45 10.06
N THR A 24 -10.29 -10.48 9.04
CA THR A 24 -10.41 -11.63 8.14
C THR A 24 -9.08 -11.95 7.43
N LEU A 25 -8.37 -10.91 6.95
CA LEU A 25 -7.11 -11.10 6.24
C LEU A 25 -5.93 -11.37 7.18
N GLU A 26 -5.97 -10.88 8.43
CA GLU A 26 -4.99 -11.25 9.46
C GLU A 26 -5.12 -12.73 9.87
N ASP A 27 -6.35 -13.28 9.91
CA ASP A 27 -6.55 -14.71 10.12
C ASP A 27 -5.92 -15.55 8.99
N CYS A 28 -6.07 -15.08 7.74
CA CYS A 28 -5.42 -15.69 6.59
C CYS A 28 -3.89 -15.59 6.67
N ARG A 29 -3.34 -14.43 7.05
CA ARG A 29 -1.89 -14.24 7.25
C ARG A 29 -1.33 -15.20 8.30
N ARG A 30 -2.03 -15.33 9.44
CA ARG A 30 -1.66 -16.24 10.53
C ARG A 30 -1.67 -17.70 10.07
N TYR A 31 -2.72 -18.14 9.38
CA TYR A 31 -2.76 -19.48 8.80
C TYR A 31 -1.59 -19.74 7.85
N MET A 32 -1.28 -18.79 6.95
CA MET A 32 -0.18 -18.93 6.01
C MET A 32 1.20 -18.93 6.69
N ASN A 33 1.34 -18.22 7.80
CA ASN A 33 2.53 -18.29 8.63
C ASN A 33 2.70 -19.67 9.28
N GLU A 34 1.64 -20.18 9.91
CA GLU A 34 1.66 -21.46 10.62
C GLU A 34 1.85 -22.65 9.67
N ALA A 35 1.15 -22.66 8.53
CA ALA A 35 1.18 -23.76 7.58
C ALA A 35 2.40 -23.75 6.64
N TYR A 36 2.89 -22.56 6.26
CA TYR A 36 3.89 -22.42 5.19
C TYR A 36 5.09 -21.53 5.55
N GLY A 37 5.13 -20.95 6.75
CA GLY A 37 6.22 -20.09 7.19
C GLY A 37 6.25 -18.71 6.53
N CYS A 38 5.14 -18.25 5.91
CA CYS A 38 5.07 -16.94 5.27
C CYS A 38 5.22 -15.80 6.29
N ARG A 39 6.16 -14.86 6.07
CA ARG A 39 6.47 -13.76 7.01
C ARG A 39 6.40 -12.36 6.42
N SER A 40 6.68 -12.19 5.13
CA SER A 40 6.85 -10.88 4.47
C SER A 40 5.64 -9.96 4.58
N GLY A 41 4.42 -10.50 4.62
CA GLY A 41 3.19 -9.71 4.77
C GLY A 41 2.98 -9.09 6.15
N HIS A 42 3.65 -9.53 7.21
CA HIS A 42 3.32 -9.15 8.60
C HIS A 42 3.97 -7.84 9.06
N LEU A 43 4.84 -7.23 8.25
CA LEU A 43 5.59 -6.03 8.65
C LEU A 43 4.76 -4.74 8.56
N THR A 44 3.57 -4.80 7.96
CA THR A 44 2.69 -3.65 7.75
C THR A 44 1.24 -4.06 7.98
N PRO A 45 0.37 -3.13 8.41
CA PRO A 45 -1.07 -3.41 8.51
C PRO A 45 -1.65 -3.87 7.18
N ILE A 46 -2.83 -4.50 7.19
CA ILE A 46 -3.58 -4.77 5.96
C ILE A 46 -3.92 -3.43 5.29
N HIS A 47 -3.55 -3.32 4.02
CA HIS A 47 -3.74 -2.11 3.24
C HIS A 47 -3.88 -2.43 1.75
N VAL A 48 -4.38 -1.46 1.00
CA VAL A 48 -4.27 -1.43 -0.46
C VAL A 48 -3.27 -0.36 -0.83
N THR A 49 -2.19 -0.73 -1.52
CA THR A 49 -1.11 0.19 -1.90
C THR A 49 -1.58 1.15 -3.00
N LEU A 50 -1.57 2.46 -2.74
CA LEU A 50 -1.80 3.50 -3.75
C LEU A 50 -0.53 3.81 -4.52
N ILE A 51 0.54 4.14 -3.79
CA ILE A 51 1.86 4.45 -4.35
C ILE A 51 2.83 3.33 -3.94
N PRO A 52 3.47 2.64 -4.90
CA PRO A 52 4.44 1.59 -4.59
C PRO A 52 5.64 2.14 -3.81
N PRO A 53 6.44 1.27 -3.16
CA PRO A 53 7.53 1.74 -2.33
C PRO A 53 8.54 2.64 -3.07
N PHE A 54 8.92 3.74 -2.45
CA PHE A 54 9.83 4.75 -2.98
C PHE A 54 10.86 5.17 -1.91
N ARG A 55 11.87 5.92 -2.34
CA ARG A 55 12.85 6.54 -1.44
C ARG A 55 12.48 8.01 -1.29
N LEU A 56 12.19 8.43 -0.08
CA LEU A 56 12.00 9.84 0.23
C LEU A 56 13.34 10.60 0.08
N PRO A 57 13.41 11.70 -0.70
CA PRO A 57 14.58 12.56 -0.77
C PRO A 57 14.93 13.17 0.59
N GLU A 58 16.20 13.51 0.81
CA GLU A 58 16.72 13.94 2.12
C GLU A 58 16.19 15.31 2.55
N GLU A 59 15.76 16.12 1.59
CA GLU A 59 15.13 17.43 1.78
C GLU A 59 13.67 17.36 2.27
N TYR A 60 13.05 16.18 2.22
CA TYR A 60 11.67 15.96 2.63
C TYR A 60 11.57 15.01 3.83
N SER A 61 10.54 15.22 4.64
CA SER A 61 10.19 14.37 5.78
C SER A 61 8.84 13.69 5.57
N THR A 62 8.57 12.64 6.35
CA THR A 62 7.25 11.98 6.37
C THR A 62 6.12 12.97 6.70
N GLU A 63 6.41 13.98 7.52
CA GLU A 63 5.49 15.07 7.85
C GLU A 63 5.14 15.93 6.61
N ASN A 64 6.09 16.15 5.70
CA ASN A 64 5.83 16.86 4.44
C ASN A 64 4.82 16.08 3.59
N LEU A 65 5.05 14.78 3.41
CA LEU A 65 4.12 13.92 2.68
C LEU A 65 2.71 13.94 3.30
N ALA A 66 2.62 13.81 4.62
CA ALA A 66 1.34 13.81 5.33
C ALA A 66 0.58 15.13 5.11
N LYS A 67 1.28 16.27 5.16
CA LYS A 67 0.70 17.61 4.92
C LYS A 67 0.21 17.77 3.49
N SER A 68 1.00 17.37 2.49
CA SER A 68 0.59 17.45 1.08
C SER A 68 -0.67 16.59 0.83
N ILE A 69 -0.72 15.38 1.38
CA ILE A 69 -1.91 14.51 1.27
C ILE A 69 -3.13 15.12 1.98
N GLU A 70 -2.97 15.66 3.20
CA GLU A 70 -4.06 16.26 3.96
C GLU A 70 -4.66 17.47 3.21
N GLN A 71 -3.81 18.35 2.70
CA GLN A 71 -4.21 19.59 2.02
C GLN A 71 -4.86 19.31 0.67
N ASP A 72 -4.25 18.47 -0.15
CA ASP A 72 -4.60 18.34 -1.57
C ASP A 72 -5.51 17.14 -1.86
N VAL A 73 -5.58 16.15 -0.96
CA VAL A 73 -6.34 14.91 -1.19
C VAL A 73 -7.49 14.77 -0.20
N ILE A 74 -7.23 14.82 1.11
CA ILE A 74 -8.27 14.55 2.11
C ILE A 74 -9.40 15.58 2.04
N SER A 75 -9.06 16.85 1.81
CA SER A 75 -10.01 17.97 1.65
C SER A 75 -11.00 17.77 0.50
N THR A 76 -10.66 16.96 -0.50
CA THR A 76 -11.50 16.69 -1.68
C THR A 76 -12.61 15.67 -1.43
N GLY A 77 -12.53 14.91 -0.32
CA GLY A 77 -13.49 13.85 0.01
C GLY A 77 -13.45 12.65 -0.94
N LEU A 78 -12.36 12.47 -1.70
CA LEU A 78 -12.19 11.30 -2.56
C LEU A 78 -12.18 10.00 -1.76
N ALA A 79 -13.02 9.07 -2.17
CA ALA A 79 -13.12 7.74 -1.60
C ALA A 79 -13.44 6.72 -2.69
N PHE A 80 -13.12 5.46 -2.44
CA PHE A 80 -13.47 4.34 -3.32
C PHE A 80 -14.09 3.21 -2.52
N THR A 81 -14.91 2.41 -3.20
CA THR A 81 -15.37 1.12 -2.70
C THR A 81 -14.67 0.05 -3.52
N ALA A 82 -13.97 -0.86 -2.87
CA ALA A 82 -13.31 -1.98 -3.52
C ALA A 82 -14.09 -3.27 -3.28
N LYS A 83 -14.00 -4.17 -4.26
CA LYS A 83 -14.44 -5.55 -4.13
C LYS A 83 -13.21 -6.46 -4.11
N ILE A 84 -13.15 -7.30 -3.08
CA ILE A 84 -12.16 -8.39 -3.01
C ILE A 84 -12.74 -9.59 -3.75
N ASN A 85 -12.00 -10.10 -4.73
CA ASN A 85 -12.38 -11.24 -5.55
C ASN A 85 -11.30 -12.32 -5.46
N ASN A 86 -11.38 -13.13 -4.41
CA ASN A 86 -10.43 -14.21 -4.13
C ASN A 86 -9.00 -13.68 -3.91
N PHE A 87 -8.01 -14.56 -3.99
CA PHE A 87 -6.59 -14.26 -3.88
C PHE A 87 -5.91 -14.31 -5.25
N ASP A 88 -4.78 -13.64 -5.35
CA ASP A 88 -3.90 -13.67 -6.51
C ASP A 88 -2.43 -13.62 -6.04
N ALA A 89 -1.48 -13.78 -6.96
CA ALA A 89 -0.07 -13.90 -6.62
C ALA A 89 0.84 -13.05 -7.52
N PHE A 90 1.90 -12.48 -6.94
CA PHE A 90 3.02 -11.91 -7.69
C PHE A 90 4.20 -12.87 -7.67
N GLY A 91 4.45 -13.52 -8.80
CA GLY A 91 5.44 -14.58 -8.90
C GLY A 91 5.23 -15.65 -7.84
N ASP A 92 6.32 -16.23 -7.35
CA ASP A 92 6.25 -17.39 -6.44
C ASP A 92 6.33 -17.02 -4.96
N ARG A 93 6.32 -15.72 -4.61
CA ARG A 93 6.73 -15.24 -3.28
C ARG A 93 5.71 -14.37 -2.56
N THR A 94 4.63 -13.97 -3.23
CA THR A 94 3.66 -13.03 -2.65
C THR A 94 2.26 -13.44 -3.03
N LEU A 95 1.43 -13.67 -2.02
CA LEU A 95 -0.01 -13.85 -2.13
C LEU A 95 -0.69 -12.58 -1.61
N PHE A 96 -1.75 -12.14 -2.29
CA PHE A 96 -2.52 -10.97 -1.91
C PHE A 96 -4.01 -11.18 -2.17
N ALA A 97 -4.86 -10.49 -1.39
CA ALA A 97 -6.28 -10.43 -1.66
C ALA A 97 -6.51 -9.60 -2.93
N LYS A 98 -7.14 -10.18 -3.95
CA LYS A 98 -7.28 -9.55 -5.26
C LYS A 98 -8.36 -8.48 -5.20
N VAL A 99 -7.98 -7.23 -5.32
CA VAL A 99 -8.91 -6.10 -5.40
C VAL A 99 -9.28 -5.88 -6.87
N GLU A 100 -10.58 -5.83 -7.17
CA GLU A 100 -11.08 -5.47 -8.51
C GLU A 100 -10.82 -3.98 -8.78
N LYS A 101 -10.42 -3.67 -10.02
CA LYS A 101 -10.14 -2.29 -10.43
C LYS A 101 -11.43 -1.48 -10.44
N ASP A 102 -11.36 -0.26 -9.91
CA ASP A 102 -12.43 0.73 -9.93
C ASP A 102 -11.87 2.08 -10.38
N ASN A 103 -12.65 2.89 -11.09
CA ASN A 103 -12.17 4.18 -11.59
C ASN A 103 -11.92 5.18 -10.45
N LYS A 104 -12.68 5.13 -9.35
CA LYS A 104 -12.47 6.00 -8.19
C LYS A 104 -11.17 5.67 -7.47
N TRP A 105 -10.76 4.41 -7.47
CA TRP A 105 -9.43 4.01 -7.00
C TRP A 105 -8.33 4.70 -7.82
N THR A 106 -8.45 4.65 -9.15
CA THR A 106 -7.50 5.34 -10.05
C THR A 106 -7.48 6.84 -9.80
N THR A 107 -8.64 7.47 -9.63
CA THR A 107 -8.73 8.89 -9.29
C THR A 107 -8.05 9.24 -7.97
N LEU A 108 -8.29 8.47 -6.90
CA LEU A 108 -7.64 8.68 -5.61
C LEU A 108 -6.13 8.51 -5.70
N ARG A 109 -5.66 7.46 -6.39
CA ARG A 109 -4.25 7.22 -6.63
C ARG A 109 -3.59 8.40 -7.35
N ASP A 110 -4.23 8.91 -8.41
CA ASP A 110 -3.66 9.98 -9.23
C ASP A 110 -3.64 11.32 -8.48
N ALA A 111 -4.65 11.58 -7.65
CA ALA A 111 -4.67 12.73 -6.74
C ALA A 111 -3.53 12.64 -5.71
N VAL A 112 -3.36 11.49 -5.07
CA VAL A 112 -2.25 11.26 -4.12
C VAL A 112 -0.91 11.41 -4.81
N TYR A 113 -0.72 10.80 -5.98
CA TYR A 113 0.53 10.90 -6.73
C TYR A 113 0.86 12.35 -7.07
N SER A 114 -0.13 13.11 -7.55
CA SER A 114 0.05 14.52 -7.90
C SER A 114 0.46 15.36 -6.67
N ALA A 115 -0.19 15.12 -5.54
CA ALA A 115 0.06 15.84 -4.28
C ALA A 115 1.48 15.62 -3.73
N VAL A 116 2.07 14.43 -3.95
CA VAL A 116 3.41 14.10 -3.43
C VAL A 116 4.49 14.04 -4.51
N SER A 117 4.19 14.47 -5.73
CA SER A 117 5.06 14.27 -6.91
C SER A 117 6.41 14.98 -6.83
N LEU A 118 6.55 16.00 -5.97
CA LEU A 118 7.82 16.68 -5.74
C LEU A 118 8.68 15.93 -4.70
N GLU A 119 8.05 15.11 -3.87
CA GLU A 119 8.65 14.39 -2.76
C GLU A 119 8.95 12.90 -3.06
N ILE A 120 8.59 12.37 -4.24
CA ILE A 120 8.74 10.93 -4.60
C ILE A 120 9.50 10.66 -5.90
#